data_AF-A0AAU3ZAQ4-F1
#
_entry.id   AF-A0AAU3ZAQ4-F1
#
_cell.length_a   1.000
_cell.length_b   1.000
_cell.length_c   1.000
_cell.angle_alpha   90.00
_cell.angle_beta   90.00
_cell.angle_gamma   90.00
#
_symmetry.space_group_name_H-M   'P 1'
#
loop_
_entity.id
_entity.type
_entity.pdbx_description
1 polymer ?
#
loop_
_entity_poly.entity_id
_entity_poly.type
_entity_poly.pdbx_seq_one_letter_code
_entity_poly.pdbx_strand_id
1 'polypeptide(L)'
;MSDHRRLGFIAGAVLLPFAVAGCSGLNRSAVGTISYTTPDSKVVTVSNPSVTGCHPLPRGGAATVANNTLIDMWLYPGVGCTGKPSVYNATTLTNMVTPPLVAWRSYTLVH
;
A
#
# COMPACT_ATOMS: atom_id res chain seq x y z
N MET A 1 57.61 19.80 -32.93
CA MET A 1 57.64 18.41 -32.44
C MET A 1 56.74 18.35 -31.21
N SER A 2 55.57 17.70 -31.40
CA SER A 2 54.64 17.11 -30.42
C SER A 2 54.53 17.70 -29.00
N ASP A 3 53.33 18.16 -28.60
CA ASP A 3 52.53 17.40 -27.62
C ASP A 3 51.07 17.87 -27.58
N HIS A 4 50.23 17.25 -28.41
CA HIS A 4 48.76 17.29 -28.28
C HIS A 4 48.33 16.13 -27.38
N ARG A 5 48.53 16.22 -26.06
CA ARG A 5 48.12 15.09 -25.21
C ARG A 5 47.85 15.39 -23.75
N ARG A 6 46.93 16.30 -23.41
CA ARG A 6 46.23 16.23 -22.10
C ARG A 6 44.81 16.80 -22.15
N LEU A 7 43.94 16.21 -22.99
CA LEU A 7 42.49 16.42 -22.92
C LEU A 7 41.83 15.05 -23.02
N GLY A 8 41.74 14.33 -21.91
CA GLY A 8 41.16 12.99 -21.93
C GLY A 8 41.12 12.35 -20.57
N PHE A 9 40.47 12.97 -19.57
CA PHE A 9 40.14 12.27 -18.33
C PHE A 9 38.91 12.80 -17.56
N ILE A 10 38.09 13.69 -18.14
CA ILE A 10 36.90 14.21 -17.44
C ILE A 10 35.65 14.07 -18.32
N ALA A 11 35.22 12.83 -18.56
CA ALA A 11 33.92 12.59 -19.20
C ALA A 11 33.21 11.31 -18.71
N GLY A 12 33.62 10.75 -17.56
CA GLY A 12 33.09 9.45 -17.08
C GLY A 12 32.44 9.45 -15.70
N ALA A 13 32.52 10.54 -14.93
CA ALA A 13 32.20 10.50 -13.49
C ALA A 13 30.81 11.08 -13.12
N VAL A 14 30.07 11.70 -14.05
CA VAL A 14 28.84 12.45 -13.70
C VAL A 14 27.57 11.58 -13.79
N LEU A 15 27.61 10.41 -14.43
CA LEU A 15 26.41 9.57 -14.61
C LEU A 15 26.20 8.50 -13.51
N LEU A 16 27.18 8.27 -12.63
CA LEU A 16 27.06 7.25 -11.57
C LEU A 16 26.07 7.55 -10.41
N PRO A 17 25.70 8.81 -10.04
CA PRO A 17 24.87 9.00 -8.86
C PRO A 17 23.37 8.69 -9.09
N PHE A 18 22.90 8.51 -10.34
CA PHE A 18 21.48 8.24 -10.61
C PHE A 18 21.10 6.75 -10.58
N ALA A 19 22.07 5.83 -10.51
CA ALA A 19 21.79 4.39 -10.54
C ALA A 19 21.39 3.79 -9.17
N VAL A 20 21.57 4.51 -8.05
CA VAL A 20 21.44 3.94 -6.70
C VAL A 20 20.06 4.16 -6.06
N ALA A 21 19.19 5.00 -6.64
CA ALA A 21 17.86 5.28 -6.10
C ALA A 21 16.76 4.29 -6.56
N GLY A 22 17.07 3.31 -7.42
CA GLY A 22 16.06 2.55 -8.17
C GLY A 22 15.46 1.31 -7.49
N CYS A 23 16.06 0.77 -6.42
CA CYS A 23 15.71 -0.58 -5.93
C CYS A 23 15.26 -0.66 -4.47
N SER A 24 15.25 0.45 -3.72
CA SER A 24 14.76 0.46 -2.33
C SER A 24 13.23 0.40 -2.22
N GLY A 25 12.53 0.48 -3.35
CA GLY A 25 11.08 0.44 -3.46
C GLY A 25 10.58 -0.75 -4.29
N LEU A 26 11.14 -1.96 -4.11
CA LEU A 26 10.38 -3.14 -4.54
C LEU A 26 9.05 -3.09 -3.78
N ASN A 27 7.97 -2.72 -4.48
CA ASN A 27 6.60 -2.74 -3.99
C ASN A 27 6.26 -4.19 -3.60
N ARG A 28 6.65 -4.56 -2.38
CA ARG A 28 6.28 -5.84 -1.80
C ARG A 28 4.76 -5.88 -1.79
N SER A 29 4.21 -6.97 -2.28
CA SER A 29 2.77 -7.21 -2.27
C SER A 29 2.47 -8.22 -1.18
N ALA A 30 1.39 -8.01 -0.43
CA ALA A 30 0.88 -9.03 0.47
C ALA A 30 0.50 -10.26 -0.35
N VAL A 31 0.73 -11.46 0.14
CA VAL A 31 0.26 -12.69 -0.52
C VAL A 31 -1.17 -12.95 -0.06
N GLY A 32 -2.11 -13.08 -0.99
CA GLY A 32 -3.51 -13.42 -0.72
C GLY A 32 -4.49 -12.36 -1.20
N THR A 33 -5.65 -12.25 -0.55
CA THR A 33 -6.72 -11.35 -0.99
C THR A 33 -7.33 -10.55 0.16
N ILE A 34 -7.83 -9.36 -0.16
CA ILE A 34 -8.72 -8.59 0.73
C ILE A 34 -10.05 -8.46 0.01
N SER A 35 -11.14 -8.87 0.68
CA SER A 35 -12.49 -8.75 0.14
C SER A 35 -13.31 -7.82 1.00
N TYR A 36 -14.12 -6.97 0.38
CA TYR A 36 -14.99 -6.06 1.13
C TYR A 36 -16.34 -5.84 0.45
N THR A 37 -17.34 -5.56 1.25
CA THR A 37 -18.71 -5.27 0.79
C THR A 37 -18.92 -3.77 0.69
N THR A 38 -19.25 -3.29 -0.51
CA THR A 38 -19.58 -1.90 -0.81
C THR A 38 -20.97 -1.51 -0.26
N PRO A 39 -21.32 -0.22 -0.26
CA PRO A 39 -22.65 0.22 0.18
C PRO A 39 -23.80 -0.30 -0.68
N ASP A 40 -23.55 -0.61 -1.96
CA ASP A 40 -24.49 -1.24 -2.89
C ASP A 40 -24.46 -2.78 -2.84
N SER A 41 -23.96 -3.35 -1.73
CA SER A 41 -23.91 -4.79 -1.46
C SER A 41 -23.09 -5.61 -2.46
N LYS A 42 -22.16 -4.97 -3.19
CA LYS A 42 -21.23 -5.67 -4.07
C LYS A 42 -20.01 -6.09 -3.29
N VAL A 43 -19.54 -7.32 -3.54
CA VAL A 43 -18.27 -7.79 -3.02
C VAL A 43 -17.17 -7.44 -4.01
N VAL A 44 -16.16 -6.72 -3.54
CA VAL A 44 -14.94 -6.43 -4.29
C VAL A 44 -13.80 -7.20 -3.66
N THR A 45 -12.94 -7.80 -4.50
CA THR A 45 -11.76 -8.54 -4.06
C THR A 45 -10.52 -7.92 -4.68
N VAL A 46 -9.55 -7.58 -3.83
CA VAL A 46 -8.24 -7.07 -4.21
C VAL A 46 -7.22 -8.17 -3.99
N SER A 47 -6.54 -8.59 -5.05
CA SER A 47 -5.52 -9.63 -5.00
C SER A 47 -4.13 -9.02 -4.87
N ASN A 48 -3.35 -9.59 -3.95
CA ASN A 48 -1.97 -9.22 -3.66
C ASN A 48 -1.74 -7.70 -3.56
N PRO A 49 -2.44 -6.99 -2.65
CA PRO A 49 -2.29 -5.53 -2.51
C PRO A 49 -0.86 -5.15 -2.13
N SER A 50 -0.42 -3.96 -2.51
CA SER A 50 0.86 -3.40 -2.04
C SER A 50 0.87 -3.36 -0.51
N VAL A 51 1.96 -3.81 0.11
CA VAL A 51 2.10 -3.73 1.57
C VAL A 51 2.19 -2.28 2.01
N THR A 52 2.82 -1.43 1.20
CA THR A 52 3.03 -0.02 1.52
C THR A 52 1.85 0.85 1.12
N GLY A 53 1.67 1.93 1.87
CA GLY A 53 0.73 3.00 1.55
C GLY A 53 -0.66 2.83 2.16
N CYS A 54 -1.52 3.78 1.83
CA CYS A 54 -2.91 3.80 2.25
C CYS A 54 -3.83 3.39 1.10
N HIS A 55 -4.70 2.44 1.35
CA HIS A 55 -5.61 1.89 0.35
C HIS A 55 -7.02 2.41 0.57
N PRO A 56 -7.64 3.08 -0.42
CA PRO A 56 -8.99 3.57 -0.30
C PRO A 56 -10.02 2.43 -0.39
N LEU A 57 -11.10 2.56 0.38
CA LEU A 57 -12.32 1.77 0.23
C LEU A 57 -13.39 2.61 -0.50
N PRO A 58 -14.52 2.00 -0.93
CA PRO A 58 -15.54 2.68 -1.72
C PRO A 58 -16.05 3.98 -1.08
N ARG A 59 -16.59 4.87 -1.91
CA ARG A 59 -17.37 6.01 -1.40
C ARG A 59 -18.56 5.47 -0.60
N GLY A 60 -18.73 5.93 0.64
CA GLY A 60 -19.67 5.38 1.61
C GLY A 60 -19.08 4.32 2.55
N GLY A 61 -17.85 3.85 2.28
CA GLY A 61 -17.11 2.89 3.09
C GLY A 61 -17.50 1.43 2.83
N ALA A 62 -16.77 0.51 3.45
CA ALA A 62 -17.06 -0.92 3.46
C ALA A 62 -17.64 -1.33 4.81
N ALA A 63 -18.76 -2.06 4.78
CA ALA A 63 -19.41 -2.58 5.98
C ALA A 63 -18.74 -3.85 6.52
N THR A 64 -18.17 -4.65 5.62
CA THR A 64 -17.45 -5.89 5.94
C THR A 64 -16.13 -5.90 5.20
N VAL A 65 -15.06 -6.27 5.88
CA VAL A 65 -13.72 -6.44 5.29
C VAL A 65 -13.11 -7.75 5.78
N ALA A 66 -12.80 -8.65 4.86
CA ALA A 66 -12.11 -9.91 5.10
C ALA A 66 -10.64 -9.78 4.68
N ASN A 67 -9.73 -10.09 5.60
CA ASN A 67 -8.30 -10.15 5.34
C ASN A 67 -7.88 -11.60 5.11
N ASN A 68 -7.82 -12.03 3.86
CA ASN A 68 -7.28 -13.33 3.48
C ASN A 68 -5.85 -13.21 2.95
N THR A 69 -5.08 -12.23 3.45
CA THR A 69 -3.65 -12.10 3.17
C THR A 69 -2.81 -12.72 4.29
N LEU A 70 -1.54 -12.99 4.04
CA LEU A 70 -0.60 -13.53 5.04
C LEU A 70 -0.07 -12.48 6.05
N ILE A 71 -0.56 -11.25 6.00
CA ILE A 71 -0.17 -10.18 6.91
C ILE A 71 -1.41 -9.47 7.47
N ASP A 72 -1.22 -8.79 8.59
CA ASP A 72 -2.31 -8.12 9.28
C ASP A 72 -2.60 -6.74 8.67
N MET A 73 -3.74 -6.14 9.02
CA MET A 73 -4.15 -4.84 8.51
C MET A 73 -4.79 -3.96 9.57
N TRP A 74 -4.74 -2.64 9.36
CA TRP A 74 -5.53 -1.66 10.09
C TRP A 74 -6.66 -1.12 9.21
N LEU A 75 -7.87 -1.06 9.77
CA LEU A 75 -9.06 -0.47 9.17
C LEU A 75 -9.30 0.92 9.76
N TYR A 76 -9.59 1.90 8.90
CA TYR A 76 -9.78 3.29 9.29
C TYR A 76 -11.16 3.82 8.87
N PRO A 77 -11.84 4.59 9.73
CA PRO A 77 -13.12 5.21 9.39
C PRO A 77 -12.94 6.45 8.49
N GLY A 78 -11.75 7.06 8.48
CA GLY A 78 -11.41 8.19 7.62
C GLY A 78 -10.90 7.75 6.25
N VAL A 79 -10.95 8.68 5.30
CA VAL A 79 -10.17 8.56 4.06
C VAL A 79 -8.69 8.79 4.36
N GLY A 80 -7.79 8.18 3.59
CA GLY A 80 -6.36 8.40 3.76
C GLY A 80 -5.77 7.84 5.07
N CYS A 81 -6.36 6.79 5.62
CA CYS A 81 -5.85 6.03 6.77
C CYS A 81 -5.78 6.89 8.05
N THR A 82 -6.86 7.65 8.27
CA THR A 82 -7.03 8.58 9.37
C THR A 82 -8.27 8.23 10.22
N GLY A 83 -8.36 8.85 11.39
CA GLY A 83 -9.52 8.73 12.29
C GLY A 83 -9.41 7.59 13.29
N LYS A 84 -10.15 7.74 14.40
CA LYS A 84 -10.27 6.76 15.48
C LYS A 84 -11.75 6.49 15.79
N PRO A 85 -12.10 5.29 16.30
CA PRO A 85 -11.20 4.14 16.47
C PRO A 85 -10.82 3.51 15.14
N SER A 86 -9.54 3.15 14.99
CA SER A 86 -9.08 2.22 13.97
C SER A 86 -9.13 0.80 14.51
N VAL A 87 -9.37 -0.18 13.65
CA VAL A 87 -9.52 -1.57 14.07
C VAL A 87 -8.43 -2.43 13.45
N TYR A 88 -7.78 -3.23 14.29
CA TYR A 88 -6.85 -4.25 13.85
C TYR A 88 -7.62 -5.43 13.29
N ASN A 89 -7.27 -5.88 12.08
CA ASN A 89 -7.87 -7.04 11.45
C ASN A 89 -6.76 -8.01 11.04
N ALA A 90 -6.53 -9.04 11.86
CA ALA A 90 -5.46 -10.00 11.63
C ALA A 90 -5.71 -10.86 10.38
N THR A 91 -4.68 -11.58 9.96
CA THR A 91 -4.77 -12.57 8.88
C THR A 91 -5.93 -13.53 9.11
N THR A 92 -6.62 -13.89 8.03
CA THR A 92 -7.82 -14.74 7.96
C THR A 92 -9.06 -14.21 8.68
N LEU A 93 -8.99 -13.05 9.33
CA LEU A 93 -10.13 -12.48 10.04
C LEU A 93 -11.01 -11.63 9.12
N THR A 94 -12.30 -11.66 9.46
CA THR A 94 -13.30 -10.77 8.87
C THR A 94 -13.78 -9.81 9.95
N ASN A 95 -13.75 -8.52 9.64
CA ASN A 95 -14.31 -7.49 10.48
C ASN A 95 -15.59 -6.94 9.86
N MET A 96 -16.62 -6.76 10.68
CA MET A 96 -17.90 -6.21 10.28
C MET A 96 -18.23 -5.02 11.17
N VAL A 97 -18.67 -3.94 10.54
CA VAL A 97 -19.19 -2.76 11.24
C VAL A 97 -20.56 -3.09 11.82
N THR A 98 -20.69 -2.96 13.14
CA THR A 98 -21.97 -3.04 13.84
C THR A 98 -22.37 -1.65 14.35
N PRO A 99 -23.68 -1.32 14.42
CA PRO A 99 -24.11 -0.06 15.02
C PRO A 99 -23.53 0.10 16.43
N PRO A 100 -22.99 1.29 16.80
CA PRO A 100 -23.04 2.59 16.12
C PRO A 100 -21.81 2.93 15.26
N LEU A 101 -20.95 1.97 14.93
CA LEU A 101 -19.71 2.22 14.19
C LEU A 101 -19.98 2.64 12.74
N VAL A 102 -19.06 3.44 12.17
CA VAL A 102 -19.12 3.89 10.77
C VAL A 102 -18.34 2.94 9.86
N ALA A 103 -18.78 2.82 8.61
CA ALA A 103 -18.13 2.01 7.58
C ALA A 103 -16.64 2.37 7.40
N TRP A 104 -15.80 1.37 7.11
CA TRP A 104 -14.37 1.57 6.90
C TRP A 104 -14.11 2.26 5.56
N ARG A 105 -13.32 3.33 5.56
CA ARG A 105 -13.08 4.15 4.35
C ARG A 105 -11.67 3.99 3.78
N SER A 106 -10.76 3.39 4.53
CA SER A 106 -9.44 3.02 4.05
C SER A 106 -8.75 1.98 4.93
N TYR A 107 -7.64 1.41 4.46
CA TYR A 107 -6.81 0.49 5.21
C TYR A 107 -5.31 0.61 4.92
N THR A 108 -4.49 0.16 5.86
CA THR A 108 -3.05 -0.10 5.66
C THR A 108 -2.74 -1.55 6.01
N LEU A 109 -1.64 -2.07 5.46
CA LEU A 109 -1.10 -3.37 5.85
C LEU A 109 0.04 -3.19 6.85
N VAL A 110 0.16 -4.12 7.78
CA VAL A 110 1.24 -4.14 8.77
C VAL A 110 2.48 -4.78 8.12
N HIS A 111 3.57 -4.03 8.02
CA HIS A 111 4.79 -4.46 7.33
C HIS A 111 6.06 -3.82 7.89
#